data_AF-A0A382YED1-F1
#
_entry.id   AF-A0A382YED1-F1
#
_cell.length_a   1.000
_cell.length_b   1.000
_cell.length_c   1.000
_cell.angle_alpha   90.00
_cell.angle_beta   90.00
_cell.angle_gamma   90.00
#
_symmetry.space_group_name_H-M   'P 1'
#
loop_
_entity.id
_entity.type
_entity.pdbx_description
1 polymer ?
#
loop_
_entity_poly.entity_id
_entity_poly.type
_entity_poly.pdbx_seq_one_letter_code
_entity_poly.pdbx_strand_id
1 'polypeptide(L)'
;MGIEELRQELLTICAKAPDKQDRGIFRMHVDRAFSMKGYGTVVTGTVNSGMLKTGDTIEILPGSVRARVRGLQSHSHEVESVGMGDRAAINLQGVEKSQIERGSQIAEPKYLQAINQMGVGLHLLSSAQKPLIQNQRIRIHLGTQEVMARIALTSGKYLQPGKKGPALLRLESPLVAARGDKFIIRSFSPVITIGGGEVLEVVIEEKWKVIKNKLQELYESPDSRQIIQLVEQEGAKPLTPEKMQYRLGTSEDQIKTLVDETEG
;
A
#
# COMPACT_ATOMS: atom_id res chain seq x y z
N MET A 1 28.42 28.72 6.43
CA MET A 1 29.36 27.60 6.18
C MET A 1 28.62 26.32 6.55
N GLY A 2 28.64 25.29 5.70
CA GLY A 2 27.91 24.03 5.92
C GLY A 2 26.72 23.79 4.99
N ILE A 3 26.16 24.83 4.35
CA ILE A 3 24.99 24.68 3.47
C ILE A 3 25.38 24.06 2.13
N GLU A 4 26.50 24.48 1.55
CA GLU A 4 26.95 23.93 0.27
C GLU A 4 27.46 22.50 0.44
N GLU A 5 28.17 22.22 1.53
CA GLU A 5 28.59 20.87 1.89
C GLU A 5 27.39 19.94 2.12
N LEU A 6 26.37 20.40 2.85
CA LEU A 6 25.13 19.67 3.03
C LEU A 6 24.41 19.43 1.70
N ARG A 7 24.35 20.44 0.83
CA ARG A 7 23.71 20.33 -0.48
C ARG A 7 24.39 19.27 -1.35
N GLN A 8 25.72 19.28 -1.41
CA GLN A 8 26.47 18.29 -2.19
C GLN A 8 26.28 16.87 -1.65
N GLU A 9 26.26 16.72 -0.32
CA GLU A 9 26.02 15.42 0.30
C GLU A 9 24.60 14.91 0.01
N LEU A 10 23.59 15.78 0.09
CA LEU A 10 22.20 15.43 -0.27
C LEU A 10 22.09 14.99 -1.73
N LEU A 11 22.74 15.70 -2.66
CA LEU A 11 22.76 15.31 -4.07
C LEU A 11 23.43 13.95 -4.28
N THR A 12 24.54 13.70 -3.58
CA THR A 12 25.27 12.42 -3.63
C THR A 12 24.43 11.26 -3.11
N ILE A 13 23.69 11.46 -2.03
CA ILE A 13 22.77 10.46 -1.48
C ILE A 13 21.61 10.21 -2.44
N CYS A 14 21.00 11.27 -2.98
CA CYS A 14 19.90 11.16 -3.94
C CYS A 14 20.30 10.37 -5.20
N ALA A 15 21.51 10.60 -5.73
CA ALA A 15 22.01 9.89 -6.91
C ALA A 15 22.23 8.38 -6.69
N LYS A 16 22.34 7.93 -5.44
CA LYS A 16 22.51 6.51 -5.07
C LYS A 16 21.21 5.86 -4.61
N ALA A 17 20.14 6.64 -4.42
CA ALA A 17 18.87 6.10 -4.01
C ALA A 17 18.27 5.28 -5.16
N PRO A 18 17.75 4.07 -4.90
CA PRO A 18 17.07 3.30 -5.93
C PRO A 18 15.82 4.05 -6.37
N ASP A 19 15.53 4.00 -7.67
CA ASP A 19 14.30 4.53 -8.21
C ASP A 19 13.10 3.82 -7.57
N LYS A 20 12.05 4.59 -7.27
CA LYS A 20 10.78 3.99 -6.89
C LYS A 20 10.16 3.36 -8.14
N GLN A 21 9.74 2.11 -8.01
CA GLN A 21 8.96 1.46 -9.05
C GLN A 21 7.57 2.11 -9.11
N ASP A 22 7.27 2.73 -10.24
CA ASP A 22 5.92 3.13 -10.55
C ASP A 22 5.08 1.86 -10.83
N ARG A 23 3.85 1.83 -10.32
CA ARG A 23 2.88 0.75 -10.55
C ARG A 23 2.04 0.98 -11.81
N GLY A 24 2.27 2.09 -12.51
CA GLY A 24 1.51 2.46 -13.72
C GLY A 24 0.05 2.82 -13.45
N ILE A 25 -0.35 2.93 -12.18
CA ILE A 25 -1.70 3.32 -11.76
C ILE A 25 -1.58 4.47 -10.76
N PHE A 26 -2.39 5.50 -10.93
CA PHE A 26 -2.44 6.60 -9.99
C PHE A 26 -2.87 6.12 -8.60
N ARG A 27 -2.04 6.44 -7.60
CA ARG A 27 -2.31 6.20 -6.19
C ARG A 27 -1.72 7.32 -5.34
N MET A 28 -2.52 7.93 -4.48
CA MET A 28 -2.10 8.98 -3.56
C MET A 28 -2.60 8.70 -2.14
N HIS A 29 -1.70 8.85 -1.15
CA HIS A 29 -2.07 8.78 0.26
C HIS A 29 -2.52 10.14 0.76
N VAL A 30 -3.75 10.25 1.27
CA VAL A 30 -4.32 11.51 1.75
C VAL A 30 -3.77 11.84 3.14
N ASP A 31 -3.15 13.02 3.27
CA ASP A 31 -2.63 13.53 4.53
C ASP A 31 -3.58 14.56 5.19
N ARG A 32 -4.35 15.32 4.39
CA ARG A 32 -5.31 16.33 4.84
C ARG A 32 -6.48 16.44 3.85
N ALA A 33 -7.66 16.76 4.38
CA ALA A 33 -8.85 17.07 3.61
C ALA A 33 -9.57 18.28 4.21
N PHE A 34 -9.98 19.22 3.38
CA PHE A 34 -10.67 20.43 3.80
C PHE A 34 -11.62 20.94 2.71
N SER A 35 -12.59 21.77 3.08
CA SER A 35 -13.46 22.43 2.13
C SER A 35 -13.03 23.89 1.98
N MET A 36 -12.98 24.37 0.74
CA MET A 36 -12.66 25.76 0.42
C MET A 36 -13.85 26.39 -0.31
N LYS A 37 -14.31 27.56 0.17
CA LYS A 37 -15.45 28.29 -0.40
C LYS A 37 -15.18 28.58 -1.89
N GLY A 38 -16.11 28.20 -2.76
CA GLY A 38 -15.98 28.38 -4.21
C GLY A 38 -15.24 27.25 -4.94
N TYR A 39 -14.39 26.48 -4.26
CA TYR A 39 -13.61 25.40 -4.86
C TYR A 39 -14.24 24.02 -4.61
N GLY A 40 -14.80 23.80 -3.42
CA GLY A 40 -15.35 22.51 -3.00
C GLY A 40 -14.42 21.78 -2.04
N THR A 41 -14.39 20.46 -2.12
CA THR A 41 -13.53 19.61 -1.28
C THR A 41 -12.14 19.51 -1.90
N VAL A 42 -11.13 19.92 -1.15
CA VAL A 42 -9.71 19.87 -1.55
C VAL A 42 -8.97 18.92 -0.61
N VAL A 43 -8.13 18.08 -1.19
CA VAL A 43 -7.39 17.05 -0.49
C VAL A 43 -5.92 17.16 -0.84
N THR A 44 -5.04 16.99 0.14
CA THR A 44 -3.60 16.98 -0.08
C THR A 44 -3.01 15.63 0.27
N GLY A 45 -1.95 15.25 -0.43
CA GLY A 45 -1.28 13.98 -0.23
C GLY A 45 0.00 13.87 -1.02
N THR A 46 0.67 12.74 -0.85
CA THR A 46 1.85 12.38 -1.65
C THR A 46 1.44 11.32 -2.67
N VAL A 47 1.76 11.59 -3.93
CA VAL A 47 1.52 10.65 -5.03
C VAL A 47 2.56 9.53 -4.93
N ASN A 48 2.08 8.31 -4.77
CA ASN A 48 2.89 7.12 -4.57
C ASN A 48 3.21 6.39 -5.88
N SER A 49 2.31 6.45 -6.86
CA SER A 49 2.47 5.85 -8.19
C SER A 49 1.54 6.54 -9.18
N GLY A 50 1.84 6.37 -10.47
CA GLY A 50 1.07 6.82 -11.61
C GLY A 50 1.00 8.33 -11.75
N MET A 51 0.13 8.75 -12.67
CA MET A 51 -0.12 10.14 -13.02
C MET A 51 -1.62 10.41 -13.02
N LEU A 52 -2.01 11.58 -12.51
CA LEU A 52 -3.40 12.05 -12.55
C LEU A 52 -3.46 13.37 -13.31
N LYS A 53 -4.48 13.52 -14.16
CA LYS A 53 -4.75 14.74 -14.91
C LYS A 53 -6.05 15.39 -14.46
N THR A 54 -6.15 16.69 -14.72
CA THR A 54 -7.40 17.42 -14.54
C THR A 54 -8.50 16.83 -15.43
N GLY A 55 -9.69 16.63 -14.88
CA GLY A 55 -10.82 16.02 -15.58
C GLY A 55 -10.99 14.52 -15.36
N ASP A 56 -9.97 13.84 -14.85
CA ASP A 56 -9.99 12.39 -14.58
C ASP A 56 -11.01 12.01 -13.50
N THR A 57 -11.45 10.76 -13.53
CA THR A 57 -12.30 10.17 -12.50
C THR A 57 -11.44 9.35 -11.55
N ILE A 58 -11.63 9.54 -10.24
CA ILE A 58 -10.92 8.83 -9.19
C ILE A 58 -11.88 8.11 -8.25
N GLU A 59 -11.33 7.20 -7.47
CA GLU A 59 -12.01 6.52 -6.37
C GLU A 59 -11.32 6.85 -5.05
N ILE A 60 -12.12 7.19 -4.04
CA ILE A 60 -11.68 7.48 -2.67
C ILE A 60 -11.95 6.25 -1.82
N LEU A 61 -10.89 5.68 -1.27
CA LEU A 61 -10.89 4.46 -0.49
C LEU A 61 -10.56 4.78 0.99
N PRO A 62 -11.10 4.03 1.97
CA PRO A 62 -11.83 2.76 1.82
C PRO A 62 -13.32 2.89 1.46
N GLY A 63 -13.88 4.10 1.36
CA GLY A 63 -15.33 4.32 1.15
C GLY A 63 -15.86 4.00 -0.26
N SER A 64 -14.99 3.73 -1.23
CA SER A 64 -15.32 3.52 -2.65
C SER A 64 -16.19 4.63 -3.26
N VAL A 65 -15.91 5.88 -2.87
CA VAL A 65 -16.62 7.07 -3.37
C VAL A 65 -15.95 7.55 -4.64
N ARG A 66 -16.69 7.67 -5.73
CA ARG A 66 -16.18 8.22 -6.99
C ARG A 66 -16.23 9.75 -6.98
N ALA A 67 -15.20 10.37 -7.51
CA ALA A 67 -15.13 11.82 -7.67
C ALA A 67 -14.50 12.19 -9.02
N ARG A 68 -14.70 13.43 -9.46
CA ARG A 68 -14.01 13.99 -10.62
C ARG A 68 -13.00 15.06 -10.21
N VAL A 69 -11.84 15.04 -10.83
CA VAL A 69 -10.78 16.03 -10.63
C VAL A 69 -11.16 17.33 -11.34
N ARG A 70 -11.36 18.40 -10.57
CA ARG A 70 -11.63 19.75 -11.10
C ARG A 70 -10.37 20.55 -11.37
N GLY A 71 -9.33 20.31 -10.58
CA GLY A 71 -8.07 21.02 -10.70
C GLY A 71 -7.02 20.38 -9.81
N LEU A 72 -5.76 20.61 -10.17
CA LEU A 72 -4.60 20.07 -9.50
C LEU A 72 -3.65 21.21 -9.17
N GLN A 73 -2.98 21.10 -8.03
CA GLN A 73 -1.90 21.99 -7.66
C GLN A 73 -0.72 21.18 -7.13
N SER A 74 0.50 21.61 -7.46
CA SER A 74 1.76 21.10 -6.90
C SER A 74 2.64 22.29 -6.56
N HIS A 75 3.32 22.25 -5.41
CA HIS A 75 4.21 23.33 -4.97
C HIS A 75 3.58 24.74 -5.03
N SER A 76 2.31 24.85 -4.65
CA SER A 76 1.51 26.10 -4.67
C SER A 76 1.20 26.69 -6.06
N HIS A 77 1.38 25.92 -7.14
CA HIS A 77 1.05 26.33 -8.49
C HIS A 77 -0.01 25.40 -9.09
N GLU A 78 -0.89 25.95 -9.93
CA GLU A 78 -1.84 25.16 -10.72
C GLU A 78 -1.10 24.38 -11.80
N VAL A 79 -1.47 23.12 -11.97
CA VAL A 79 -0.85 22.19 -12.92
C VAL A 79 -1.93 21.37 -13.63
N GLU A 80 -1.64 20.91 -14.84
CA GLU A 80 -2.57 20.04 -15.58
C GLU A 80 -2.48 18.58 -15.15
N SER A 81 -1.35 18.19 -14.56
CA SER A 81 -1.08 16.82 -14.11
C SER A 81 -0.17 16.78 -12.88
N VAL A 82 -0.27 15.70 -12.11
CA VAL A 82 0.62 15.36 -10.99
C VAL A 82 1.08 13.91 -11.11
N GLY A 83 2.30 13.62 -10.69
CA GLY A 83 2.92 12.31 -10.84
C GLY A 83 3.61 11.81 -9.56
N MET A 84 4.11 10.58 -9.61
CA MET A 84 4.84 9.95 -8.50
C MET A 84 5.91 10.88 -7.90
N GLY A 85 5.88 11.02 -6.57
CA GLY A 85 6.79 11.89 -5.83
C GLY A 85 6.22 13.28 -5.52
N ASP A 86 5.22 13.74 -6.28
CA ASP A 86 4.60 15.03 -6.02
C ASP A 86 3.83 15.06 -4.70
N ARG A 87 3.89 16.22 -4.04
CA ARG A 87 2.89 16.60 -3.05
C ARG A 87 1.76 17.36 -3.74
N ALA A 88 0.70 16.65 -4.07
CA ALA A 88 -0.43 17.19 -4.81
C ALA A 88 -1.52 17.73 -3.89
N ALA A 89 -2.19 18.79 -4.34
CA ALA A 89 -3.51 19.19 -3.89
C ALA A 89 -4.52 18.94 -5.01
N ILE A 90 -5.59 18.21 -4.71
CA ILE A 90 -6.60 17.82 -5.69
C ILE A 90 -7.92 18.46 -5.30
N ASN A 91 -8.50 19.24 -6.22
CA ASN A 91 -9.85 19.77 -6.07
C ASN A 91 -10.85 18.75 -6.63
N LEU A 92 -11.77 18.29 -5.78
CA LEU A 92 -12.71 17.22 -6.07
C LEU A 92 -14.14 17.74 -6.26
N GLN A 93 -14.82 17.21 -7.28
CA GLN A 93 -16.25 17.41 -7.50
C GLN A 93 -17.06 16.20 -7.07
N GLY A 94 -18.22 16.46 -6.48
CA GLY A 94 -19.23 15.43 -6.15
C GLY A 94 -18.97 14.73 -4.83
N VAL A 95 -18.05 15.24 -4.00
CA VAL A 95 -17.69 14.65 -2.71
C VAL A 95 -17.68 15.71 -1.62
N GLU A 96 -18.27 15.37 -0.47
CA GLU A 96 -18.21 16.17 0.74
C GLU A 96 -16.98 15.83 1.58
N LYS A 97 -16.47 16.81 2.34
CA LYS A 97 -15.36 16.58 3.27
C LYS A 97 -15.62 15.43 4.26
N SER A 98 -16.87 15.22 4.68
CA SER A 98 -17.27 14.12 5.58
C SER A 98 -16.94 12.72 5.03
N GLN A 99 -16.77 12.59 3.71
CA GLN A 99 -16.50 11.33 3.04
C GLN A 99 -14.99 11.05 2.84
N ILE A 100 -14.12 11.99 3.24
CA ILE A 100 -12.68 11.86 3.06
C ILE A 100 -11.92 12.41 4.27
N GLU A 101 -11.01 11.59 4.78
CA GLU A 101 -10.19 11.94 5.93
C GLU A 101 -8.74 11.52 5.75
N ARG A 102 -7.88 11.93 6.68
CA ARG A 102 -6.49 11.46 6.72
C ARG A 102 -6.49 9.94 6.87
N GLY A 103 -5.70 9.27 6.04
CA GLY A 103 -5.68 7.80 5.96
C GLY A 103 -6.51 7.25 4.80
N SER A 104 -7.34 8.08 4.17
CA SER A 104 -7.94 7.73 2.88
C SER A 104 -6.87 7.63 1.78
N GLN A 105 -7.19 6.88 0.73
CA GLN A 105 -6.36 6.80 -0.47
C GLN A 105 -7.19 7.23 -1.68
N ILE A 106 -6.55 7.90 -2.63
CA ILE A 106 -7.13 8.23 -3.91
C ILE A 106 -6.43 7.39 -4.95
N ALA A 107 -7.21 6.66 -5.73
CA ALA A 107 -6.68 5.80 -6.78
C ALA A 107 -7.53 5.90 -8.05
N GLU A 108 -7.00 5.38 -9.15
CA GLU A 108 -7.84 5.06 -10.30
C GLU A 108 -8.92 4.05 -9.88
N PRO A 109 -10.17 4.21 -10.38
CA PRO A 109 -11.27 3.34 -10.00
C PRO A 109 -10.99 1.85 -10.29
N LYS A 110 -11.50 0.97 -9.42
CA LYS A 110 -11.41 -0.51 -9.52
C LYS A 110 -10.04 -1.15 -9.26
N TYR A 111 -8.96 -0.37 -9.11
CA TYR A 111 -7.62 -0.94 -8.96
C TYR A 111 -7.24 -1.33 -7.53
N LEU A 112 -7.85 -0.68 -6.54
CA LEU A 112 -7.62 -0.96 -5.13
C LEU A 112 -8.97 -1.17 -4.44
N GLN A 113 -8.96 -1.98 -3.38
CA GLN A 113 -10.14 -2.23 -2.55
C GLN A 113 -9.76 -2.16 -1.08
N ALA A 114 -10.77 -1.92 -0.25
CA ALA A 114 -10.62 -2.01 1.18
C ALA A 114 -10.64 -3.49 1.61
N ILE A 115 -9.62 -3.90 2.35
CA ILE A 115 -9.45 -5.26 2.83
C ILE A 115 -9.56 -5.32 4.36
N ASN A 116 -10.02 -6.46 4.86
CA ASN A 116 -10.10 -6.75 6.30
C ASN A 116 -9.05 -7.78 6.74
N GLN A 117 -8.35 -8.40 5.77
CA GLN A 117 -7.27 -9.34 6.02
C GLN A 117 -6.20 -9.16 4.95
N MET A 118 -4.94 -9.34 5.34
CA MET A 118 -3.81 -9.36 4.40
C MET A 118 -2.74 -10.34 4.83
N GLY A 119 -2.19 -11.05 3.85
CA GLY A 119 -1.01 -11.89 4.01
C GLY A 119 0.26 -11.06 3.91
N VAL A 120 1.19 -11.26 4.83
CA VAL A 120 2.35 -10.38 4.97
C VAL A 120 3.61 -11.16 5.33
N GLY A 121 4.75 -10.64 4.90
CA GLY A 121 6.07 -10.98 5.44
C GLY A 121 6.40 -10.02 6.57
N LEU A 122 6.58 -10.53 7.79
CA LEU A 122 6.91 -9.73 8.96
C LEU A 122 8.42 -9.74 9.24
N HIS A 123 8.92 -8.63 9.76
CA HIS A 123 10.24 -8.52 10.37
C HIS A 123 10.09 -7.86 11.75
N LEU A 124 10.38 -8.63 12.79
CA LEU A 124 10.44 -8.11 14.15
C LEU A 124 11.84 -7.54 14.40
N LEU A 125 11.93 -6.28 14.84
CA LEU A 125 13.21 -5.64 15.11
C LEU A 125 13.98 -6.39 16.20
N SER A 126 15.30 -6.41 16.11
CA SER A 126 16.17 -6.94 17.18
C SER A 126 16.03 -6.17 18.48
N SER A 127 15.66 -4.88 18.41
CA SER A 127 15.40 -4.02 19.57
C SER A 127 14.03 -4.26 20.22
N ALA A 128 13.19 -5.14 19.66
CA ALA A 128 11.91 -5.48 20.28
C ALA A 128 12.13 -6.24 21.60
N GLN A 129 11.51 -5.77 22.68
CA GLN A 129 11.72 -6.33 24.02
C GLN A 129 11.10 -7.72 24.22
N LYS A 130 10.08 -8.06 23.43
CA LYS A 130 9.30 -9.29 23.57
C LYS A 130 9.05 -9.92 22.20
N PRO A 131 8.95 -11.26 22.13
CA PRO A 131 8.51 -11.92 20.91
C PRO A 131 7.08 -11.50 20.56
N LEU A 132 6.78 -11.48 19.27
CA LEU A 132 5.40 -11.40 18.80
C LEU A 132 4.71 -12.74 19.03
N ILE A 133 3.53 -12.72 19.66
CA ILE A 133 2.78 -13.91 20.01
C ILE A 133 1.58 -14.12 19.08
N GLN A 134 1.13 -15.37 18.92
CA GLN A 134 -0.06 -15.69 18.16
C GLN A 134 -1.29 -14.92 18.67
N ASN A 135 -2.11 -14.39 17.77
CA ASN A 135 -3.31 -13.58 18.07
C ASN A 135 -3.03 -12.28 18.85
N GLN A 136 -1.77 -11.83 18.90
CA GLN A 136 -1.43 -10.56 19.52
C GLN A 136 -2.06 -9.40 18.75
N ARG A 137 -2.65 -8.47 19.51
CA ARG A 137 -3.15 -7.21 18.99
C ARG A 137 -1.99 -6.24 18.78
N ILE A 138 -1.89 -5.68 17.59
CA ILE A 138 -0.85 -4.74 17.16
C ILE A 138 -1.47 -3.57 16.40
N ARG A 139 -0.69 -2.51 16.21
CA ARG A 139 -1.05 -1.36 15.39
C ARG A 139 -0.23 -1.37 14.11
N ILE A 140 -0.91 -1.22 12.98
CA ILE A 140 -0.32 -1.16 11.65
C ILE A 140 -0.38 0.28 11.16
N HIS A 141 0.72 0.76 10.60
CA HIS A 141 0.76 1.99 9.82
C HIS A 141 1.14 1.66 8.38
N LEU A 142 0.23 1.96 7.44
CA LEU A 142 0.45 1.83 6.00
C LEU A 142 0.06 3.15 5.35
N GLY A 143 1.03 3.79 4.69
CA GLY A 143 0.85 5.15 4.18
C GLY A 143 0.45 6.12 5.30
N THR A 144 -0.68 6.79 5.13
CA THR A 144 -1.27 7.69 6.14
C THR A 144 -2.30 7.00 7.04
N GLN A 145 -2.65 5.74 6.77
CA GLN A 145 -3.68 5.00 7.49
C GLN A 145 -3.08 4.26 8.70
N GLU A 146 -3.83 4.26 9.80
CA GLU A 146 -3.51 3.54 11.03
C GLU A 146 -4.67 2.60 11.39
N VAL A 147 -4.38 1.31 11.57
CA VAL A 147 -5.39 0.29 11.86
C VAL A 147 -4.90 -0.68 12.92
N MET A 148 -5.79 -1.09 13.81
CA MET A 148 -5.53 -2.17 14.76
C MET A 148 -5.69 -3.52 14.06
N ALA A 149 -4.80 -4.47 14.34
CA ALA A 149 -4.83 -5.79 13.73
C ALA A 149 -4.45 -6.88 14.74
N ARG A 150 -4.86 -8.12 14.44
CA ARG A 150 -4.42 -9.32 15.15
C ARG A 150 -3.57 -10.19 14.25
N ILE A 151 -2.42 -10.63 14.77
CA ILE A 151 -1.48 -11.46 14.02
C ILE A 151 -1.92 -12.93 14.06
N ALA A 152 -1.88 -13.59 12.91
CA ALA A 152 -1.93 -15.03 12.77
C ALA A 152 -0.64 -15.55 12.11
N LEU A 153 0.32 -16.01 12.92
CA LEU A 153 1.60 -16.57 12.45
C LEU A 153 1.37 -17.88 11.68
N THR A 154 2.04 -18.04 10.54
CA THR A 154 1.98 -19.27 9.74
C THR A 154 2.81 -20.39 10.33
N SER A 155 3.88 -20.08 11.08
CA SER A 155 4.73 -21.07 11.73
C SER A 155 4.92 -20.76 13.21
N GLY A 156 4.88 -21.81 14.04
CA GLY A 156 5.03 -21.68 15.48
C GLY A 156 3.92 -20.87 16.18
N LYS A 157 4.19 -20.50 17.45
CA LYS A 157 3.32 -19.63 18.26
C LYS A 157 3.94 -18.26 18.56
N TYR A 158 5.21 -18.08 18.21
CA TYR A 158 6.02 -16.92 18.57
C TYR A 158 6.98 -16.57 17.43
N LEU A 159 7.16 -15.27 17.16
CA LEU A 159 8.23 -14.75 16.32
C LEU A 159 9.22 -13.98 17.21
N GLN A 160 10.48 -14.42 17.23
CA GLN A 160 11.52 -13.85 18.11
C GLN A 160 12.07 -12.52 17.57
N PRO A 161 12.53 -11.60 18.43
CA PRO A 161 13.21 -10.37 18.00
C PRO A 161 14.36 -10.66 17.02
N GLY A 162 14.47 -9.84 15.97
CA GLY A 162 15.43 -10.00 14.89
C GLY A 162 15.10 -11.11 13.89
N LYS A 163 13.96 -11.79 14.02
CA LYS A 163 13.50 -12.80 13.07
C LYS A 163 12.44 -12.26 12.11
N LYS A 164 12.33 -12.94 10.98
CA LYS A 164 11.33 -12.70 9.95
C LYS A 164 10.43 -13.93 9.81
N GLY A 165 9.21 -13.73 9.33
CA GLY A 165 8.32 -14.84 9.01
C GLY A 165 6.99 -14.39 8.43
N PRO A 166 6.27 -15.27 7.73
CA PRO A 166 4.97 -14.94 7.18
C PRO A 166 3.88 -14.95 8.25
N ALA A 167 2.88 -14.11 8.05
CA ALA A 167 1.69 -14.05 8.88
C ALA A 167 0.47 -13.59 8.08
N LEU A 168 -0.71 -13.86 8.61
CA LEU A 168 -1.94 -13.21 8.20
C LEU A 168 -2.31 -12.16 9.24
N LEU A 169 -2.57 -10.94 8.81
CA LEU A 169 -3.10 -9.88 9.66
C LEU A 169 -4.61 -9.81 9.50
N ARG A 170 -5.34 -9.91 10.61
CA ARG A 170 -6.79 -9.66 10.65
C ARG A 170 -7.01 -8.25 11.17
N LEU A 171 -7.55 -7.39 10.33
CA LEU A 171 -7.70 -5.97 10.57
C LEU A 171 -9.02 -5.71 11.30
N GLU A 172 -9.01 -4.81 12.28
CA GLU A 172 -10.22 -4.44 13.04
C GLU A 172 -11.07 -3.40 12.31
N SER A 173 -10.50 -2.73 11.31
CA SER A 173 -11.19 -1.84 10.38
C SER A 173 -10.62 -2.01 8.97
N PRO A 174 -11.37 -1.67 7.90
CA PRO A 174 -10.88 -1.80 6.54
C PRO A 174 -9.63 -0.96 6.29
N LEU A 175 -8.63 -1.54 5.64
CA LEU A 175 -7.38 -0.90 5.20
C LEU A 175 -7.28 -0.98 3.68
N VAL A 176 -6.63 -0.03 3.04
CA VAL A 176 -6.35 -0.10 1.61
C VAL A 176 -4.87 -0.47 1.43
N ALA A 177 -4.61 -1.62 0.84
CA ALA A 177 -3.26 -2.12 0.62
C ALA A 177 -3.15 -2.78 -0.75
N ALA A 178 -1.95 -2.75 -1.30
CA ALA A 178 -1.55 -3.51 -2.48
C ALA A 178 -0.36 -4.40 -2.14
N ARG A 179 -0.17 -5.46 -2.93
CA ARG A 179 1.03 -6.29 -2.85
C ARG A 179 2.29 -5.44 -3.01
N GLY A 180 3.32 -5.73 -2.23
CA GLY A 180 4.57 -4.95 -2.16
C GLY A 180 4.50 -3.71 -1.26
N ASP A 181 3.33 -3.36 -0.71
CA ASP A 181 3.25 -2.25 0.22
C ASP A 181 4.02 -2.55 1.50
N LYS A 182 4.85 -1.59 1.89
CA LYS A 182 5.58 -1.63 3.16
C LYS A 182 4.74 -1.01 4.27
N PHE A 183 4.79 -1.62 5.44
CA PHE A 183 4.09 -1.13 6.62
C PHE A 183 4.95 -1.22 7.88
N ILE A 184 4.58 -0.46 8.89
CA ILE A 184 5.22 -0.43 10.21
C ILE A 184 4.30 -1.08 11.23
N ILE A 185 4.88 -1.86 12.13
CA ILE A 185 4.19 -2.48 13.26
C ILE A 185 4.59 -1.76 14.55
N ARG A 186 3.58 -1.32 15.29
CA ARG A 186 3.74 -0.82 16.66
C ARG A 186 2.99 -1.72 17.64
N SER A 187 3.53 -1.80 18.85
CA SER A 187 2.85 -2.49 19.95
C SER A 187 1.59 -1.73 20.37
N PHE A 188 0.64 -2.45 20.97
CA PHE A 188 -0.62 -1.87 21.42
C PHE A 188 -0.43 -0.88 22.58
N SER A 189 0.39 -1.25 23.57
CA SER A 189 0.76 -0.39 24.69
C SER A 189 2.07 -0.89 25.34
N PRO A 190 3.06 -0.01 25.61
CA PRO A 190 3.14 1.38 25.13
C PRO A 190 3.25 1.41 23.60
N VAL A 191 2.91 2.53 22.95
CA VAL A 191 2.89 2.63 21.48
C VAL A 191 4.32 2.82 20.94
N ILE A 192 5.08 1.74 20.85
CA ILE A 192 6.46 1.74 20.32
C ILE A 192 6.57 0.92 19.04
N THR A 193 7.44 1.33 18.13
CA THR A 193 7.75 0.56 16.91
C THR A 193 8.49 -0.71 17.30
N ILE A 194 7.93 -1.84 16.89
CA ILE A 194 8.50 -3.16 17.18
C ILE A 194 8.95 -3.86 15.90
N GLY A 195 8.40 -3.50 14.74
CA GLY A 195 8.65 -4.21 13.51
C GLY A 195 8.12 -3.49 12.29
N GLY A 196 8.16 -4.19 11.17
CA GLY A 196 7.54 -3.80 9.92
C GLY A 196 7.39 -5.01 9.03
N GLY A 197 6.99 -4.79 7.80
CA GLY A 197 6.83 -5.86 6.85
C GLY A 197 6.41 -5.38 5.49
N GLU A 198 6.10 -6.35 4.65
CA GLU A 198 5.63 -6.17 3.28
C GLU A 198 4.38 -7.01 3.04
N VAL A 199 3.44 -6.46 2.28
CA VAL A 199 2.20 -7.14 1.88
C VAL A 199 2.51 -8.13 0.76
N LEU A 200 2.22 -9.41 1.01
CA LEU A 200 2.42 -10.49 0.03
C LEU A 200 1.13 -10.81 -0.72
N GLU A 201 -0.01 -10.74 -0.03
CA GLU A 201 -1.31 -11.13 -0.58
C GLU A 201 -2.42 -10.27 0.04
N VAL A 202 -3.36 -9.83 -0.81
CA VAL A 202 -4.52 -9.01 -0.44
C VAL A 202 -5.84 -9.72 -0.68
N VAL A 203 -5.83 -10.78 -1.51
CA VAL A 203 -7.00 -11.62 -1.78
C VAL A 203 -6.97 -12.83 -0.86
N ILE A 204 -7.77 -12.79 0.22
CA ILE A 204 -7.87 -13.87 1.20
C ILE A 204 -9.32 -14.38 1.23
N GLU A 205 -9.62 -15.40 0.44
CA GLU A 205 -10.98 -15.96 0.32
C GLU A 205 -11.11 -17.33 1.03
N GLU A 206 -9.99 -18.02 1.24
CA GLU A 206 -9.97 -19.37 1.77
C GLU A 206 -9.88 -19.44 3.30
N LYS A 207 -10.21 -20.63 3.83
CA LYS A 207 -10.06 -20.91 5.26
C LYS A 207 -8.59 -20.86 5.69
N TRP A 208 -8.36 -20.48 6.95
CA TRP A 208 -7.03 -20.38 7.57
C TRP A 208 -6.08 -21.56 7.26
N LYS A 209 -6.59 -22.80 7.27
CA LYS A 209 -5.77 -24.01 7.02
C LYS A 209 -5.12 -24.02 5.64
N VAL A 210 -5.79 -23.46 4.62
CA VAL A 210 -5.30 -23.39 3.24
C VAL A 210 -4.37 -22.20 3.07
N ILE A 211 -4.83 -21.00 3.45
CA ILE A 211 -4.05 -19.77 3.29
C ILE A 211 -2.73 -19.79 4.07
N LYS A 212 -2.69 -20.47 5.22
CA LYS A 212 -1.48 -20.66 6.02
C LYS A 212 -0.35 -21.27 5.19
N ASN A 213 -0.64 -22.32 4.42
CA ASN A 213 0.35 -23.00 3.59
C ASN A 213 0.71 -22.14 2.37
N LYS A 214 -0.30 -21.57 1.69
CA LYS A 214 -0.07 -20.66 0.55
C LYS A 214 0.84 -19.48 0.91
N LEU A 215 0.64 -18.85 2.06
CA LEU A 215 1.48 -17.74 2.53
C LEU A 215 2.90 -18.17 2.89
N GLN A 216 3.06 -19.37 3.47
CA GLN A 216 4.38 -19.91 3.77
C GLN A 216 5.16 -20.14 2.47
N GLU A 217 4.53 -20.78 1.49
CA GLU A 217 5.12 -21.05 0.18
C GLU A 217 5.45 -19.74 -0.56
N LEU A 218 4.50 -18.78 -0.61
CA LEU A 218 4.72 -17.47 -1.24
C LEU A 218 5.89 -16.71 -0.62
N TYR A 219 6.07 -16.80 0.69
CA TYR A 219 7.16 -16.13 1.40
C TYR A 219 8.53 -16.79 1.16
N GLU A 220 8.56 -18.10 0.96
CA GLU A 220 9.79 -18.85 0.68
C GLU A 220 10.22 -18.75 -0.80
N SER A 221 9.27 -18.45 -1.69
CA SER A 221 9.53 -18.27 -3.11
C SER A 221 10.31 -16.98 -3.41
N PRO A 222 11.30 -17.02 -4.33
CA PRO A 222 11.95 -15.82 -4.85
C PRO A 222 10.94 -14.86 -5.48
N ASP A 223 11.16 -13.55 -5.35
CA ASP A 223 10.23 -12.51 -5.82
C ASP A 223 9.81 -12.69 -7.30
N SER A 224 10.75 -13.12 -8.16
CA SER A 224 10.50 -13.40 -9.58
C SER A 224 9.51 -14.53 -9.84
N ARG A 225 9.36 -15.49 -8.92
CA ARG A 225 8.41 -16.62 -9.06
C ARG A 225 7.11 -16.44 -8.30
N GLN A 226 7.03 -15.47 -7.39
CA GLN A 226 5.82 -15.30 -6.60
C GLN A 226 4.62 -14.96 -7.48
N ILE A 227 4.79 -14.20 -8.57
CA ILE A 227 3.69 -13.88 -9.51
C ILE A 227 3.19 -15.14 -10.23
N ILE A 228 4.11 -15.96 -10.78
CA ILE A 228 3.75 -17.24 -11.41
C ILE A 228 2.94 -18.09 -10.44
N GLN A 229 3.43 -18.20 -9.20
CA GLN A 229 2.80 -19.05 -8.20
C GLN A 229 1.40 -18.58 -7.83
N LEU A 230 1.16 -17.25 -7.78
CA LEU A 230 -0.19 -16.70 -7.57
C LEU A 230 -1.16 -17.11 -8.70
N VAL A 231 -0.66 -17.14 -9.94
CA VAL A 231 -1.42 -17.57 -11.13
C VAL A 231 -1.64 -19.07 -11.12
N GLU A 232 -0.62 -19.88 -10.85
CA GLU A 232 -0.71 -21.35 -10.74
C GLU A 232 -1.66 -21.80 -9.63
N GLN A 233 -1.66 -21.12 -8.49
CA GLN A 233 -2.56 -21.40 -7.36
C GLN A 233 -4.05 -21.17 -7.70
N GLU A 234 -4.35 -20.46 -8.79
CA GLU A 234 -5.69 -20.21 -9.32
C GLU A 234 -6.05 -21.13 -10.49
N GLY A 235 -5.24 -22.15 -10.81
CA GLY A 235 -5.42 -23.01 -11.99
C GLY A 235 -6.78 -23.70 -12.15
N ALA A 236 -7.63 -23.75 -11.11
CA ALA A 236 -9.00 -24.25 -11.19
C ALA A 236 -10.08 -23.16 -11.38
N LYS A 237 -9.75 -21.88 -11.23
CA LYS A 237 -10.61 -20.71 -11.40
C LYS A 237 -9.82 -19.55 -12.03
N PRO A 238 -9.85 -19.38 -13.36
CA PRO A 238 -9.11 -18.32 -14.01
C PRO A 238 -9.45 -16.94 -13.42
N LEU A 239 -8.43 -16.17 -13.07
CA LEU A 239 -8.59 -14.78 -12.64
C LEU A 239 -8.98 -13.92 -13.86
N THR A 240 -9.94 -13.02 -13.70
CA THR A 240 -10.17 -11.97 -14.68
C THR A 240 -9.00 -10.97 -14.67
N PRO A 241 -8.70 -10.26 -15.77
CA PRO A 241 -7.70 -9.20 -15.78
C PRO A 241 -7.93 -8.16 -14.67
N GLU A 242 -9.17 -7.77 -14.45
CA GLU A 242 -9.55 -6.86 -13.35
C GLU A 242 -9.15 -7.42 -11.97
N LYS A 243 -9.36 -8.73 -11.73
CA LYS A 243 -8.98 -9.37 -10.45
C LYS A 243 -7.46 -9.51 -10.31
N MET A 244 -6.73 -9.69 -11.41
CA MET A 244 -5.25 -9.69 -11.40
C MET A 244 -4.68 -8.30 -11.12
N GLN A 245 -5.20 -7.26 -11.78
CA GLN A 245 -4.81 -5.87 -11.53
C GLN A 245 -5.01 -5.49 -10.07
N TYR A 246 -6.15 -5.87 -9.49
CA TYR A 246 -6.42 -5.67 -8.06
C TYR A 246 -5.44 -6.44 -7.16
N ARG A 247 -5.25 -7.74 -7.42
CA ARG A 247 -4.39 -8.61 -6.59
C ARG A 247 -2.93 -8.16 -6.58
N LEU A 248 -2.42 -7.73 -7.74
CA LEU A 248 -1.05 -7.27 -7.90
C LEU A 248 -0.90 -5.77 -7.57
N GLY A 249 -1.99 -5.01 -7.68
CA GLY A 249 -1.98 -3.55 -7.53
C GLY A 249 -1.10 -2.87 -8.56
N THR A 250 -1.16 -3.31 -9.81
CA THR A 250 -0.39 -2.78 -10.95
C THR A 250 -1.22 -2.79 -12.26
N SER A 251 -0.79 -2.01 -13.25
CA SER A 251 -1.50 -1.83 -14.52
C SER A 251 -1.46 -3.09 -15.39
N GLU A 252 -2.37 -3.20 -16.37
CA GLU A 252 -2.40 -4.36 -17.28
C GLU A 252 -1.09 -4.49 -18.09
N ASP A 253 -0.53 -3.36 -18.52
CA ASP A 253 0.70 -3.34 -19.30
C ASP A 253 1.88 -3.89 -18.49
N GLN A 254 1.97 -3.53 -17.21
CA GLN A 254 3.00 -4.11 -16.34
C GLN A 254 2.79 -5.60 -16.09
N ILE A 255 1.54 -6.05 -15.99
CA ILE A 255 1.25 -7.49 -15.87
C ILE A 255 1.73 -8.24 -17.12
N LYS A 256 1.50 -7.69 -18.32
CA LYS A 256 1.99 -8.30 -19.57
C LYS A 256 3.51 -8.39 -19.59
N THR A 257 4.21 -7.30 -19.25
CA THR A 257 5.68 -7.30 -19.14
C THR A 257 6.18 -8.35 -18.15
N LEU A 258 5.54 -8.47 -16.99
CA LEU A 258 5.92 -9.47 -15.98
C LEU A 258 5.71 -10.90 -16.48
N VAL A 259 4.65 -11.18 -17.25
CA VAL A 259 4.45 -12.51 -17.86
C VAL A 259 5.51 -12.79 -18.91
N ASP A 260 5.79 -11.84 -19.80
CA ASP A 260 6.77 -11.99 -20.88
C ASP A 260 8.21 -12.19 -20.34
N GLU A 261 8.60 -11.48 -19.28
CA GLU A 261 9.90 -11.64 -18.61
C GLU A 261 10.08 -13.00 -17.92
N THR A 262 8.98 -13.71 -17.67
CA THR A 262 9.00 -14.96 -16.93
C THR A 262 8.96 -16.20 -17.84
N GLU A 263 8.63 -16.03 -19.12
CA GLU A 263 8.69 -17.07 -20.15
C GLU A 263 10.07 -17.20 -20.82
N GLY A 264 11.02 -16.29 -20.55
CA GLY A 264 12.41 -16.28 -21.05
C GLY A 264 13.43 -16.87 -20.11
#